data_AF-A0A8H8NII4-F1
#
_entry.id   AF-A0A8H8NII4-F1
#
_cell.length_a   1.000
_cell.length_b   1.000
_cell.length_c   1.000
_cell.angle_alpha   90.00
_cell.angle_beta   90.00
_cell.angle_gamma   90.00
#
_symmetry.space_group_name_H-M   'P 1'
#
loop_
_entity.id
_entity.type
_entity.pdbx_description
1 polymer ?
#
loop_
_entity_poly.entity_id
_entity_poly.type
_entity_poly.pdbx_seq_one_letter_code
_entity_poly.pdbx_strand_id
1 'polypeptide(L)'
;MPRCPKNMSEPEYAALLFMKTCTSERMVSYVDQRPRPNRIFTYGRGFVLHAGTPTHRPRKAEESETHGMKNSVYALRRDVDNIIDIRSQFLQARERKQLEKWENCTRENVVLTRLMSNLIIEYLDGVEAAHQEELNEIKRKRQEEITQRLERLGWTDDDMNFYQGDNKAWRALVGVPKPLTEKIWKNLLPKLTPILEENRERNNIYNAEKRRIERRAYVDQFIMNMRYNEHPFASILQELGVGVPPAPNLGLLAARPLSGLDRRFLMGLKSSLALENPFPKTQTALRWDCLNDLSEVDMSIQEVEAKLEERREQIQANVFEWRQEVESRLVKQLRFENGEAGDEVVLLVNGSTNSSASLSPNTRLLLRADTIFISPFSGHDCLHESADFPYSEDEEETRLDNFARDLETEWLVKLLLRDLEMPDVAYIELQEMGRRFTCGRCSYKVAKSWDEMVVHYTQELDVWNEQENCQSAYSLRYPVVYRNPHDLKPTENSQSLVLALTEAPGKVSEVAGSFSRHCYLCEATGRSASALPVRILFGHLQDCHDITGPVEYIHYGAQYHDGLGDTWHKKWDGYHDQLRSAREVSSTSANV
;
A
#
# COMPACT_ATOMS: atom_id res chain seq x y z
N MET A 1 25.48 -32.21 -42.66
CA MET A 1 25.46 -31.23 -43.76
C MET A 1 24.31 -31.56 -44.69
N PRO A 2 23.56 -30.56 -45.18
CA PRO A 2 22.57 -30.75 -46.23
C PRO A 2 23.22 -31.31 -47.51
N ARG A 3 22.43 -31.97 -48.37
CA ARG A 3 22.94 -32.46 -49.67
C ARG A 3 23.31 -31.28 -50.57
N CYS A 4 24.38 -31.44 -51.35
CA CYS A 4 24.82 -30.42 -52.31
C CYS A 4 23.67 -30.07 -53.28
N PRO A 5 23.44 -28.77 -53.54
CA PRO A 5 22.55 -28.31 -54.59
C PRO A 5 22.82 -28.97 -55.94
N LYS A 6 21.80 -29.35 -56.71
CA LYS A 6 21.99 -29.87 -58.08
C LYS A 6 22.58 -28.83 -59.05
N ASN A 7 22.41 -27.55 -58.74
CA ASN A 7 22.87 -26.40 -59.54
C ASN A 7 24.17 -25.78 -59.01
N MET A 8 24.86 -26.44 -58.07
CA MET A 8 26.15 -26.02 -57.54
C MET A 8 27.08 -27.23 -57.54
N SER A 9 28.34 -27.03 -57.88
CA SER A 9 29.33 -28.10 -57.73
C SER A 9 29.64 -28.32 -56.25
N GLU A 10 29.99 -29.56 -55.85
CA GLU A 10 30.38 -29.86 -54.47
C GLU A 10 31.53 -28.97 -53.96
N PRO A 11 32.56 -28.64 -54.77
CA PRO A 11 33.60 -27.69 -54.37
C PRO A 11 33.06 -26.29 -54.07
N GLU A 12 32.13 -25.76 -54.87
CA GLU A 12 31.51 -24.45 -54.63
C GLU A 12 30.63 -24.46 -53.36
N TYR A 13 29.90 -25.55 -53.13
CA TYR A 13 29.08 -25.71 -51.94
C TYR A 13 29.93 -25.83 -50.67
N ALA A 14 31.03 -26.58 -50.72
CA ALA A 14 31.99 -26.66 -49.64
C ALA A 14 32.68 -25.31 -49.38
N ALA A 15 33.04 -24.57 -50.45
CA ALA A 15 33.59 -23.24 -50.34
C ALA A 15 32.62 -22.29 -49.61
N LEU A 16 31.33 -22.32 -49.98
CA LEU A 16 30.28 -21.53 -49.34
C LEU A 16 30.14 -21.81 -47.83
N LEU A 17 30.29 -23.07 -47.41
CA LEU A 17 30.10 -23.47 -46.01
C LEU A 17 31.34 -23.28 -45.14
N PHE A 18 32.54 -23.46 -45.69
CA PHE A 18 33.76 -23.60 -44.90
C PHE A 18 34.80 -22.51 -45.11
N MET A 19 34.72 -21.75 -46.21
CA MET A 19 35.69 -20.67 -46.43
C MET A 19 35.34 -19.46 -45.57
N LYS A 20 36.37 -18.94 -44.90
CA LYS A 20 36.26 -17.70 -44.12
C LYS A 20 36.24 -16.46 -45.01
N THR A 21 36.77 -16.58 -46.22
CA THR A 21 36.81 -15.52 -47.23
C THR A 21 35.60 -15.62 -48.16
N CYS A 22 34.92 -14.50 -48.38
CA CYS A 22 33.90 -14.41 -49.41
C CYS A 22 34.57 -14.63 -50.78
N THR A 23 34.16 -15.65 -51.52
CA THR A 23 34.72 -15.97 -52.84
C THR A 23 34.23 -15.05 -53.96
N SER A 24 33.33 -14.09 -53.68
CA SER A 24 32.98 -13.04 -54.65
C SER A 24 33.96 -11.86 -54.52
N GLU A 25 34.94 -11.76 -55.41
CA GLU A 25 36.02 -10.75 -55.37
C GLU A 25 35.59 -9.26 -55.55
N ARG A 26 34.31 -8.88 -55.40
CA ARG A 26 33.87 -7.49 -55.61
C ARG A 26 32.70 -7.01 -54.71
N MET A 27 32.81 -7.14 -53.39
CA MET A 27 31.98 -6.33 -52.48
C MET A 27 32.86 -5.43 -51.60
N VAL A 28 32.81 -4.13 -51.88
CA VAL A 28 33.25 -3.06 -50.98
C VAL A 28 32.04 -2.65 -50.14
N SER A 29 32.03 -3.00 -48.87
CA SER A 29 31.45 -2.17 -47.81
C SER A 29 31.91 -2.68 -46.44
N TYR A 30 32.41 -1.76 -45.62
CA TYR A 30 32.81 -1.95 -44.23
C TYR A 30 31.74 -2.73 -43.44
N VAL A 31 32.16 -3.82 -42.80
CA VAL A 31 31.37 -4.52 -41.78
C VAL A 31 32.22 -4.61 -40.52
N ASP A 32 31.60 -4.15 -39.43
CA ASP A 32 32.02 -4.12 -38.04
C ASP A 32 32.86 -5.34 -37.59
N GLN A 33 33.95 -5.09 -36.88
CA GLN A 33 35.04 -6.03 -36.55
C GLN A 33 34.72 -6.99 -35.39
N ARG A 34 33.50 -7.53 -35.31
CA ARG A 34 33.21 -8.69 -34.44
C ARG A 34 33.02 -9.93 -35.29
N PRO A 35 33.82 -11.00 -35.10
CA PRO A 35 33.73 -12.21 -35.88
C PRO A 35 32.48 -12.98 -35.45
N ARG A 36 31.34 -12.66 -36.04
CA ARG A 36 30.25 -13.63 -36.17
C ARG A 36 30.61 -14.50 -37.38
N PRO A 37 30.52 -15.84 -37.30
CA PRO A 37 30.63 -16.66 -38.49
C PRO A 37 29.64 -16.11 -39.52
N ASN A 38 30.18 -15.80 -40.69
CA ASN A 38 29.50 -15.12 -41.78
C ASN A 38 28.06 -15.65 -41.89
N ARG A 39 27.08 -14.81 -41.54
CA ARG A 39 25.72 -15.01 -42.04
C ARG A 39 25.88 -15.00 -43.55
N ILE A 40 25.75 -16.17 -44.17
CA ILE A 40 25.58 -16.31 -45.60
C ILE A 40 24.55 -15.24 -45.98
N PHE A 41 24.97 -14.28 -46.81
CA PHE A 41 24.08 -13.27 -47.35
C PHE A 41 22.97 -14.03 -48.07
N THR A 42 21.80 -14.11 -47.43
CA THR A 42 20.63 -14.74 -48.04
C THR A 42 20.16 -13.83 -49.15
N TYR A 43 20.48 -14.20 -50.37
CA TYR A 43 19.79 -13.72 -51.55
C TYR A 43 18.33 -14.20 -51.49
N GLY A 44 17.40 -13.37 -50.99
CA GLY A 44 16.00 -13.78 -51.02
C GLY A 44 14.94 -12.97 -50.27
N ARG A 45 14.47 -11.88 -50.87
CA ARG A 45 13.04 -11.76 -51.24
C ARG A 45 12.98 -11.30 -52.69
N GLY A 46 11.93 -11.69 -53.39
CA GLY A 46 11.85 -11.55 -54.84
C GLY A 46 11.63 -10.10 -55.24
N PHE A 47 12.15 -9.72 -56.41
CA PHE A 47 11.53 -8.66 -57.18
C PHE A 47 10.16 -9.15 -57.61
N VAL A 48 9.10 -8.62 -56.99
CA VAL A 48 7.80 -8.54 -57.66
C VAL A 48 7.88 -7.30 -58.53
N LEU A 49 8.23 -7.47 -59.81
CA LEU A 49 7.98 -6.44 -60.80
C LEU A 49 6.46 -6.36 -60.99
N HIS A 50 5.79 -5.52 -60.20
CA HIS A 50 4.48 -5.02 -60.58
C HIS A 50 4.62 -4.31 -61.92
N ALA A 51 3.66 -4.50 -62.82
CA ALA A 51 3.58 -3.85 -64.13
C ALA A 51 3.26 -2.35 -64.04
N GLY A 52 3.97 -1.62 -63.17
CA GLY A 52 4.03 -0.18 -63.11
C GLY A 52 5.49 0.25 -63.27
N THR A 53 5.74 1.19 -64.17
CA THR A 53 7.04 1.82 -64.39
C THR A 53 7.70 2.24 -63.06
N PRO A 54 8.96 1.84 -62.79
CA PRO A 54 9.68 2.30 -61.61
C PRO A 54 10.17 3.75 -61.85
N THR A 55 9.55 4.72 -61.20
CA THR A 55 9.99 6.13 -61.19
C THR A 55 10.89 6.49 -60.00
N HIS A 56 11.47 5.52 -59.31
CA HIS A 56 12.40 5.79 -58.21
C HIS A 56 13.86 5.70 -58.65
N ARG A 57 14.51 6.88 -58.71
CA ARG A 57 15.97 7.01 -58.72
C ARG A 57 16.59 6.28 -57.50
N PRO A 58 17.80 5.72 -57.63
CA PRO A 58 18.56 5.24 -56.48
C PRO A 58 18.86 6.42 -55.55
N ARG A 59 18.25 6.42 -54.36
CA ARG A 59 18.57 7.36 -53.29
C ARG A 59 19.91 6.91 -52.68
N LYS A 60 20.92 7.78 -52.68
CA LYS A 60 22.15 7.57 -51.90
C LYS A 60 21.74 7.36 -50.45
N ALA A 61 22.30 6.32 -49.82
CA ALA A 61 22.11 6.07 -48.39
C ALA A 61 22.76 7.23 -47.62
N GLU A 62 21.95 8.13 -47.10
CA GLU A 62 22.35 8.98 -45.98
C GLU A 62 22.12 8.18 -44.70
N GLU A 63 23.13 8.24 -43.83
CA GLU A 63 23.27 7.52 -42.57
C GLU A 63 22.14 7.88 -41.62
N SER A 64 21.10 7.04 -41.61
CA SER A 64 20.08 7.03 -40.58
C SER A 64 20.32 5.80 -39.71
N GLU A 65 21.23 5.95 -38.75
CA GLU A 65 21.32 5.07 -37.59
C GLU A 65 20.10 5.36 -36.71
N THR A 66 19.00 4.64 -36.90
CA THR A 66 18.07 4.24 -35.83
C THR A 66 16.87 3.49 -36.42
N HIS A 67 16.43 2.49 -35.66
CA HIS A 67 15.22 1.68 -35.83
C HIS A 67 15.25 0.51 -36.82
N GLY A 68 15.54 -0.67 -36.21
CA GLY A 68 14.87 -1.94 -36.49
C GLY A 68 14.97 -2.40 -37.94
N MET A 69 15.94 -3.26 -38.23
CA MET A 69 16.10 -3.96 -39.52
C MET A 69 14.78 -4.61 -39.96
N LYS A 70 13.96 -3.85 -40.67
CA LYS A 70 12.87 -4.35 -41.50
C LYS A 70 13.52 -5.05 -42.68
N ASN A 71 13.62 -6.37 -42.62
CA ASN A 71 13.77 -7.30 -43.74
C ASN A 71 14.44 -6.70 -44.99
N SER A 72 15.67 -6.20 -44.88
CA SER A 72 16.40 -5.67 -46.03
C SER A 72 16.81 -6.84 -46.91
N VAL A 73 16.44 -6.73 -48.19
CA VAL A 73 16.74 -7.74 -49.20
C VAL A 73 17.99 -7.30 -49.93
N TYR A 74 19.00 -8.15 -49.95
CA TYR A 74 20.24 -7.90 -50.66
C TYR A 74 20.30 -8.77 -51.92
N ALA A 75 20.78 -8.17 -53.01
CA ALA A 75 21.01 -8.81 -54.31
C ALA A 75 22.35 -8.34 -54.87
N LEU A 76 23.13 -9.22 -55.53
CA LEU A 76 24.34 -8.77 -56.22
C LEU A 76 23.88 -7.80 -57.29
N ARG A 77 24.50 -6.61 -57.33
CA ARG A 77 24.20 -5.63 -58.37
C ARG A 77 24.31 -6.26 -59.76
N ARG A 78 25.34 -7.08 -59.98
CA ARG A 78 25.53 -7.84 -61.23
C ARG A 78 24.33 -8.75 -61.56
N ASP A 79 23.76 -9.42 -60.57
CA ASP A 79 22.63 -10.33 -60.80
C ASP A 79 21.35 -9.55 -61.12
N VAL A 80 21.14 -8.42 -60.44
CA VAL A 80 20.02 -7.51 -60.72
C VAL A 80 20.14 -6.93 -62.13
N ASP A 81 21.33 -6.42 -62.48
CA ASP A 81 21.62 -5.87 -63.81
C ASP A 81 21.40 -6.95 -64.88
N ASN A 82 21.90 -8.18 -64.67
CA ASN A 82 21.71 -9.30 -65.59
C ASN A 82 20.23 -9.68 -65.78
N ILE A 83 19.43 -9.70 -64.70
CA ILE A 83 17.98 -9.96 -64.76
C ILE A 83 17.28 -8.86 -65.57
N ILE A 84 17.65 -7.59 -65.36
CA ILE A 84 17.11 -6.44 -66.10
C ILE A 84 17.47 -6.55 -67.58
N ASP A 85 18.71 -6.90 -67.90
CA ASP A 85 19.20 -7.04 -69.28
C ASP A 85 18.48 -8.16 -70.03
N ILE A 86 18.39 -9.36 -69.43
CA ILE A 86 17.69 -10.51 -70.03
C ILE A 86 16.21 -10.18 -70.28
N ARG A 87 15.53 -9.57 -69.30
CA ARG A 87 14.13 -9.16 -69.45
C ARG A 87 13.97 -8.12 -70.56
N SER A 88 14.89 -7.17 -70.67
CA SER A 88 14.87 -6.14 -71.72
C SER A 88 15.05 -6.73 -73.11
N GLN A 89 15.94 -7.72 -73.27
CA GLN A 89 16.14 -8.44 -74.54
C GLN A 89 14.86 -9.14 -75.01
N PHE A 90 14.16 -9.86 -74.12
CA PHE A 90 12.89 -10.51 -74.47
C PHE A 90 11.79 -9.52 -74.86
N LEU A 91 11.72 -8.36 -74.19
CA LEU A 91 10.77 -7.30 -74.54
C LEU A 91 11.07 -6.68 -75.91
N GLN A 92 12.34 -6.44 -76.23
CA GLN A 92 12.77 -5.93 -77.53
C GLN A 92 12.49 -6.92 -78.67
N ALA A 93 12.72 -8.22 -78.44
CA ALA A 93 12.46 -9.28 -79.40
C ALA A 93 10.96 -9.61 -79.60
N ARG A 94 10.06 -9.03 -78.78
CA ARG A 94 8.61 -9.31 -78.76
C ARG A 94 8.25 -10.77 -78.49
N GLU A 95 9.11 -11.53 -77.82
CA GLU A 95 8.95 -12.97 -77.56
C GLU A 95 8.20 -13.26 -76.24
N ARG A 96 6.95 -12.80 -76.13
CA ARG A 96 6.19 -12.84 -74.87
C ARG A 96 6.08 -14.22 -74.21
N LYS A 97 5.92 -15.28 -75.01
CA LYS A 97 5.84 -16.67 -74.50
C LYS A 97 7.17 -17.15 -73.91
N GLN A 98 8.29 -16.72 -74.49
CA GLN A 98 9.61 -17.09 -73.99
C GLN A 98 9.94 -16.33 -72.70
N LEU A 99 9.56 -15.05 -72.63
CA LEU A 99 9.67 -14.24 -71.41
C LEU A 99 8.91 -14.90 -70.24
N GLU A 100 7.65 -15.28 -70.45
CA GLU A 100 6.84 -15.92 -69.40
C GLU A 100 7.45 -17.25 -68.93
N LYS A 101 7.96 -18.07 -69.87
CA LYS A 101 8.67 -19.30 -69.54
C LYS A 101 9.94 -19.04 -68.72
N TRP A 102 10.71 -18.02 -69.10
CA TRP A 102 11.92 -17.63 -68.37
C TRP A 102 11.60 -17.06 -66.98
N GLU A 103 10.57 -16.23 -66.84
CA GLU A 103 10.12 -15.69 -65.56
C GLU A 103 9.66 -16.79 -64.61
N ASN A 104 8.91 -17.77 -65.12
CA ASN A 104 8.48 -18.93 -64.33
C ASN A 104 9.68 -19.80 -63.90
N CYS A 105 10.60 -20.12 -64.81
CA CYS A 105 11.83 -20.85 -64.49
C CYS A 105 12.69 -20.10 -63.45
N THR A 106 12.83 -18.78 -63.59
CA THR A 106 13.56 -17.94 -62.64
C THR A 106 12.88 -17.94 -61.27
N ARG A 107 11.54 -17.88 -61.23
CA ARG A 107 10.77 -17.96 -59.98
C ARG A 107 10.97 -19.30 -59.27
N GLU A 108 10.92 -20.40 -60.01
CA GLU A 108 11.18 -21.74 -59.47
C GLU A 108 12.60 -21.85 -58.90
N ASN A 109 13.60 -21.35 -59.63
CA ASN A 109 14.98 -21.31 -59.15
C ASN A 109 15.13 -20.47 -57.87
N VAL A 110 14.45 -19.33 -57.75
CA VAL A 110 14.45 -18.52 -56.52
C VAL A 110 13.83 -19.28 -55.35
N VAL A 111 12.73 -19.99 -55.57
CA VAL A 111 12.08 -20.80 -54.53
C VAL A 111 13.02 -21.92 -54.07
N LEU A 112 13.64 -22.64 -55.01
CA LEU A 112 14.62 -23.69 -54.70
C LEU A 112 15.80 -23.13 -53.91
N THR A 113 16.41 -22.04 -54.37
CA THR A 113 17.53 -21.39 -53.66
C THR A 113 17.16 -20.98 -52.24
N ARG A 114 15.93 -20.49 -52.00
CA ARG A 114 15.48 -20.15 -50.63
C ARG A 114 15.33 -21.36 -49.73
N LEU A 115 14.68 -22.42 -50.22
CA LEU A 115 14.54 -23.66 -49.46
C LEU A 115 15.93 -24.18 -49.05
N MET A 116 16.88 -24.10 -49.98
CA MET A 116 18.24 -24.56 -49.74
C MET A 116 19.02 -23.62 -48.82
N SER A 117 18.84 -22.31 -48.93
CA SER A 117 19.41 -21.35 -47.99
C SER A 117 18.92 -21.60 -46.57
N ASN A 118 17.62 -21.87 -46.40
CA ASN A 118 17.05 -22.17 -45.09
C ASN A 118 17.64 -23.46 -44.51
N LEU A 119 17.78 -24.52 -45.31
CA LEU A 119 18.42 -25.76 -44.86
C LEU A 119 19.88 -25.55 -44.43
N ILE A 120 20.60 -24.65 -45.09
CA ILE A 120 21.97 -24.29 -44.71
C ILE A 120 21.96 -23.48 -43.40
N ILE A 121 21.06 -22.50 -43.24
CA ILE A 121 20.93 -21.72 -42.01
C ILE A 121 20.62 -22.64 -40.84
N GLU A 122 19.61 -23.49 -40.96
CA GLU A 122 19.24 -24.46 -39.92
C GLU A 122 20.42 -25.37 -39.56
N TYR A 123 21.18 -25.83 -40.55
CA TYR A 123 22.40 -26.60 -40.30
C TYR A 123 23.47 -25.80 -39.55
N LEU A 124 23.74 -24.55 -39.95
CA LEU A 124 24.73 -23.69 -39.31
C LEU A 124 24.33 -23.32 -37.88
N ASP A 125 23.07 -22.98 -37.67
CA ASP A 125 22.51 -22.71 -36.34
C ASP A 125 22.61 -23.96 -35.45
N GLY A 126 22.35 -25.14 -36.01
CA GLY A 126 22.54 -26.41 -35.31
C GLY A 126 24.00 -26.69 -34.95
N VAL A 127 24.95 -26.40 -35.85
CA VAL A 127 26.39 -26.54 -35.58
C VAL A 127 26.86 -25.54 -34.52
N GLU A 128 26.42 -24.28 -34.59
CA GLU A 128 26.72 -23.24 -33.60
C GLU A 128 26.15 -23.61 -32.22
N ALA A 129 24.90 -24.10 -32.18
CA ALA A 129 24.26 -24.56 -30.95
C ALA A 129 25.01 -25.74 -30.33
N ALA A 130 25.37 -26.75 -31.12
CA ALA A 130 26.16 -27.90 -30.67
C ALA A 130 27.54 -27.47 -30.16
N HIS A 131 28.20 -26.54 -30.85
CA HIS A 131 29.47 -25.98 -30.39
C HIS A 131 29.32 -25.20 -29.08
N GLN A 132 28.25 -24.41 -28.94
CA GLN A 132 27.98 -23.66 -27.72
C GLN A 132 27.66 -24.58 -26.54
N GLU A 133 26.97 -25.69 -26.78
CA GLU A 133 26.73 -26.75 -25.80
C GLU A 133 28.04 -27.40 -25.37
N GLU A 134 28.92 -27.76 -26.31
CA GLU A 134 30.26 -28.29 -26.02
C GLU A 134 31.08 -27.31 -25.16
N LEU A 135 31.10 -26.03 -25.53
CA LEU A 135 31.79 -24.99 -24.76
C LEU A 135 31.20 -24.83 -23.34
N ASN A 136 29.87 -24.94 -23.20
CA ASN A 136 29.20 -24.84 -21.91
C ASN A 136 29.50 -26.07 -21.03
N GLU A 137 29.55 -27.26 -21.62
CA GLU A 137 29.92 -28.48 -20.94
C GLU A 137 31.37 -28.44 -20.44
N ILE A 138 32.30 -27.90 -21.24
CA ILE A 138 33.69 -27.66 -20.81
C ILE A 138 33.73 -26.65 -19.65
N LYS A 139 32.96 -25.56 -19.71
CA LYS A 139 32.87 -24.57 -18.62
C LYS A 139 32.33 -25.18 -17.34
N ARG A 140 31.26 -25.99 -17.43
CA ARG A 140 30.64 -26.67 -16.29
C ARG A 140 31.62 -27.62 -15.61
N LYS A 141 32.24 -28.53 -16.37
CA LYS A 141 33.28 -29.44 -15.85
C LYS A 141 34.44 -28.70 -15.19
N ARG A 142 34.90 -27.61 -15.81
CA ARG A 142 35.96 -26.76 -15.26
C ARG A 142 35.52 -26.14 -13.93
N GLN A 143 34.30 -25.61 -13.85
CA GLN A 143 33.77 -25.02 -12.63
C GLN A 143 33.67 -26.05 -11.50
N GLU A 144 33.12 -27.24 -11.78
CA GLU A 144 33.04 -28.34 -10.82
C GLU A 144 34.41 -28.76 -10.30
N GLU A 145 35.41 -28.86 -11.18
CA GLU A 145 36.77 -29.20 -10.77
C GLU A 145 37.42 -28.09 -9.92
N ILE A 146 37.17 -26.81 -10.25
CA ILE A 146 37.62 -25.67 -9.44
C ILE A 146 36.97 -25.73 -8.06
N THR A 147 35.65 -25.90 -7.98
CA THR A 147 34.89 -26.02 -6.72
C THR A 147 35.45 -27.17 -5.86
N GLN A 148 35.57 -28.38 -6.40
CA GLN A 148 36.12 -29.54 -5.67
C GLN A 148 37.56 -29.34 -5.18
N ARG A 149 38.39 -28.58 -5.92
CA ARG A 149 39.75 -28.26 -5.48
C ARG A 149 39.75 -27.19 -4.40
N LEU A 150 38.86 -26.20 -4.46
CA LEU A 150 38.69 -25.18 -3.42
C LEU A 150 38.14 -25.79 -2.13
N GLU A 151 37.15 -26.69 -2.21
CA GLU A 151 36.63 -27.45 -1.06
C GLU A 151 37.74 -28.23 -0.34
N ARG A 152 38.61 -28.91 -1.11
CA ARG A 152 39.78 -29.60 -0.55
C ARG A 152 40.80 -28.67 0.11
N LEU A 153 40.77 -27.38 -0.20
CA LEU A 153 41.59 -26.34 0.45
C LEU A 153 40.85 -25.66 1.62
N GLY A 154 39.64 -26.10 1.97
CA GLY A 154 38.86 -25.56 3.09
C GLY A 154 37.97 -24.36 2.74
N TRP A 155 37.73 -24.09 1.45
CA TRP A 155 36.70 -23.13 1.04
C TRP A 155 35.33 -23.80 1.09
N THR A 156 34.32 -23.07 1.55
CA THR A 156 32.93 -23.53 1.64
C THR A 156 32.12 -23.09 0.43
N ASP A 157 30.96 -23.71 0.22
CA ASP A 157 30.05 -23.34 -0.87
C ASP A 157 29.56 -21.88 -0.74
N ASP A 158 29.38 -21.41 0.49
CA ASP A 158 29.05 -20.01 0.78
C ASP A 158 30.18 -19.07 0.33
N ASP A 159 31.45 -19.41 0.55
CA ASP A 159 32.59 -18.60 0.07
C ASP A 159 32.61 -18.46 -1.46
N MET A 160 31.99 -19.39 -2.19
CA MET A 160 31.89 -19.41 -3.65
C MET A 160 30.55 -18.86 -4.16
N ASN A 161 29.60 -18.55 -3.27
CA ASN A 161 28.31 -17.97 -3.60
C ASN A 161 28.39 -16.44 -3.57
N PHE A 162 28.36 -15.82 -4.75
CA PHE A 162 28.45 -14.37 -4.91
C PHE A 162 27.07 -13.78 -5.19
N TYR A 163 26.69 -12.75 -4.44
CA TYR A 163 25.48 -11.97 -4.71
C TYR A 163 25.48 -11.36 -6.12
N GLN A 164 24.29 -11.17 -6.69
CA GLN A 164 24.11 -10.70 -8.06
C GLN A 164 24.78 -9.33 -8.27
N GLY A 165 25.88 -9.29 -9.01
CA GLY A 165 26.61 -8.05 -9.36
C GLY A 165 28.12 -8.17 -9.23
N ASP A 166 28.60 -8.79 -8.15
CA ASP A 166 30.02 -8.78 -7.80
C ASP A 166 30.82 -9.96 -8.37
N ASN A 167 30.14 -10.89 -9.03
CA ASN A 167 30.74 -12.12 -9.54
C ASN A 167 31.47 -11.95 -10.89
N LYS A 168 31.71 -10.73 -11.39
CA LYS A 168 32.31 -10.52 -12.72
C LYS A 168 33.75 -11.06 -12.78
N ALA A 169 34.56 -10.78 -11.75
CA ALA A 169 35.93 -11.27 -11.66
C ALA A 169 35.98 -12.80 -11.53
N TRP A 170 35.13 -13.36 -10.67
CA TRP A 170 34.93 -14.80 -10.53
C TRP A 170 34.54 -15.46 -11.86
N ARG A 171 33.47 -14.98 -12.52
CA ARG A 171 32.99 -15.50 -13.81
C ARG A 171 34.05 -15.40 -14.91
N ALA A 172 34.86 -14.34 -14.95
CA ALA A 172 35.93 -14.19 -15.93
C ALA A 172 37.05 -15.24 -15.76
N LEU A 173 37.29 -15.72 -14.54
CA LEU A 173 38.31 -16.71 -14.22
C LEU A 173 37.80 -18.15 -14.37
N VAL A 174 36.58 -18.41 -13.89
CA VAL A 174 35.97 -19.73 -13.84
C VAL A 174 35.28 -20.09 -15.16
N GLY A 175 34.63 -19.13 -15.83
CA GLY A 175 33.84 -19.33 -17.06
C GLY A 175 34.63 -19.45 -18.36
N VAL A 176 35.94 -19.69 -18.30
CA VAL A 176 36.81 -19.87 -19.49
C VAL A 176 36.60 -21.27 -20.06
N PRO A 177 36.24 -21.44 -21.35
CA PRO A 177 36.00 -22.76 -21.96
C PRO A 177 37.30 -23.48 -22.30
N LYS A 178 38.09 -23.84 -21.27
CA LYS A 178 39.33 -24.62 -21.39
C LYS A 178 39.37 -25.65 -20.27
N PRO A 179 39.80 -26.90 -20.52
CA PRO A 179 40.03 -27.87 -19.46
C PRO A 179 40.98 -27.32 -18.38
N LEU A 180 40.71 -27.65 -17.12
CA LEU A 180 41.61 -27.27 -16.03
C LEU A 180 42.82 -28.20 -16.05
N THR A 181 44.02 -27.63 -16.10
CA THR A 181 45.28 -28.37 -16.00
C THR A 181 46.03 -27.92 -14.77
N GLU A 182 46.96 -28.72 -14.25
CA GLU A 182 47.75 -28.34 -13.06
C GLU A 182 48.47 -27.00 -13.23
N LYS A 183 48.97 -26.70 -14.43
CA LYS A 183 49.60 -25.40 -14.72
C LYS A 183 48.58 -24.25 -14.67
N ILE A 184 47.38 -24.45 -15.21
CA ILE A 184 46.31 -23.44 -15.15
C ILE A 184 45.87 -23.24 -13.71
N TRP A 185 45.67 -24.33 -12.95
CA TRP A 185 45.30 -24.30 -11.55
C TRP A 185 46.31 -23.51 -10.70
N LYS A 186 47.60 -23.79 -10.84
CA LYS A 186 48.69 -23.04 -10.15
C LYS A 186 48.67 -21.54 -10.45
N ASN A 187 48.27 -21.14 -11.65
CA ASN A 187 48.17 -19.73 -12.04
C ASN A 187 46.82 -19.09 -11.66
N LEU A 188 45.78 -19.92 -11.50
CA LEU A 188 44.41 -19.50 -11.22
C LEU A 188 44.22 -19.26 -9.72
N LEU A 189 44.74 -20.17 -8.89
CA LEU A 189 44.54 -20.13 -7.43
C LEU A 189 44.93 -18.78 -6.81
N PRO A 190 46.12 -18.18 -7.09
CA PRO A 190 46.47 -16.87 -6.53
C PRO A 190 45.55 -15.72 -6.94
N LYS A 191 44.79 -15.88 -8.04
CA LYS A 191 43.80 -14.89 -8.50
C LYS A 191 42.43 -15.10 -7.86
N LEU A 192 42.09 -16.35 -7.54
CA LEU A 192 40.83 -16.69 -6.89
C LEU A 192 40.87 -16.37 -5.39
N THR A 193 42.00 -16.61 -4.71
CA THR A 193 42.16 -16.36 -3.27
C THR A 193 41.67 -14.98 -2.83
N PRO A 194 42.15 -13.84 -3.38
CA PRO A 194 41.68 -12.53 -2.92
C PRO A 194 40.19 -12.30 -3.16
N ILE A 195 39.62 -12.85 -4.24
CA ILE A 195 38.19 -12.75 -4.56
C ILE A 195 37.36 -13.54 -3.54
N LEU A 196 37.83 -14.72 -3.15
CA LEU A 196 37.17 -15.58 -2.17
C LEU A 196 37.28 -15.02 -0.75
N GLU A 197 38.42 -14.45 -0.37
CA GLU A 197 38.60 -13.76 0.91
C GLU A 197 37.66 -12.56 1.04
N GLU A 198 37.55 -11.76 -0.02
CA GLU A 198 36.62 -10.62 -0.07
C GLU A 198 35.15 -11.08 0.02
N ASN A 199 34.79 -12.17 -0.66
CA ASN A 199 33.43 -12.71 -0.59
C ASN A 199 33.11 -13.30 0.78
N ARG A 200 34.06 -14.02 1.39
CA ARG A 200 33.94 -14.55 2.76
C ARG A 200 33.68 -13.44 3.75
N GLU A 201 34.42 -12.34 3.69
CA GLU A 201 34.22 -11.18 4.57
C GLU A 201 32.83 -10.55 4.37
N ARG A 202 32.41 -10.35 3.12
CA ARG A 202 31.06 -9.85 2.81
C ARG A 202 29.96 -10.78 3.32
N ASN A 203 30.13 -12.09 3.16
CA ASN A 203 29.19 -13.08 3.68
C ASN A 203 29.16 -13.10 5.21
N ASN A 204 30.31 -12.92 5.88
CA ASN A 204 30.37 -12.79 7.33
C ASN A 204 29.58 -11.57 7.81
N ILE A 205 29.75 -10.40 7.17
CA ILE A 205 29.00 -9.18 7.47
C ILE A 205 27.51 -9.39 7.23
N TYR A 206 27.13 -9.93 6.06
CA TYR A 206 25.74 -10.22 5.72
C TYR A 206 25.09 -11.18 6.72
N ASN A 207 25.78 -12.27 7.05
CA ASN A 207 25.29 -13.27 7.99
C ASN A 207 25.21 -12.69 9.42
N ALA A 208 26.15 -11.84 9.83
CA ALA A 208 26.09 -11.15 11.11
C ALA A 208 24.88 -10.19 11.19
N GLU A 209 24.64 -9.40 10.14
CA GLU A 209 23.47 -8.52 10.06
C GLU A 209 22.16 -9.32 10.01
N LYS A 210 22.13 -10.43 9.25
CA LYS A 210 20.98 -11.34 9.23
C LYS A 210 20.68 -11.89 10.63
N ARG A 211 21.69 -12.38 11.34
CA ARG A 211 21.53 -12.85 12.74
C ARG A 211 21.07 -11.73 13.66
N ARG A 212 21.57 -10.50 13.49
CA ARG A 212 21.12 -9.32 14.25
C ARG A 212 19.64 -9.02 14.02
N ILE A 213 19.18 -9.06 12.77
CA ILE A 213 17.76 -8.88 12.42
C ILE A 213 16.91 -9.99 13.05
N GLU A 214 17.36 -11.24 12.98
CA GLU A 214 16.66 -12.39 13.59
C GLU A 214 16.55 -12.23 15.12
N ARG A 215 17.62 -11.80 15.79
CA ARG A 215 17.59 -11.51 17.24
C ARG A 215 16.66 -10.37 17.58
N ARG A 216 16.70 -9.25 16.84
CA ARG A 216 15.77 -8.13 17.03
C ARG A 216 14.32 -8.57 16.89
N ALA A 217 14.00 -9.31 15.81
CA ALA A 217 12.65 -9.85 15.62
C ALA A 217 12.21 -10.76 16.79
N TYR A 218 13.12 -11.53 17.37
CA TYR A 218 12.84 -12.35 18.55
C TYR A 218 12.56 -11.51 19.80
N VAL A 219 13.36 -10.46 20.04
CA VAL A 219 13.14 -9.52 21.15
C VAL A 219 11.81 -8.77 20.98
N ASP A 220 11.50 -8.28 19.77
CA ASP A 220 10.20 -7.69 19.41
C ASP A 220 9.06 -8.63 19.78
N GLN A 221 9.18 -9.90 19.40
CA GLN A 221 8.16 -10.90 19.67
C GLN A 221 7.99 -11.17 21.17
N PHE A 222 9.09 -11.23 21.93
CA PHE A 222 9.07 -11.39 23.38
C PHE A 222 8.36 -10.22 24.07
N ILE A 223 8.68 -8.98 23.67
CA ILE A 223 8.03 -7.75 24.13
C ILE A 223 6.54 -7.75 23.82
N MET A 224 6.16 -8.12 22.59
CA MET A 224 4.75 -8.26 22.23
C MET A 224 4.05 -9.32 23.07
N ASN A 225 4.69 -10.45 23.34
CA ASN A 225 4.12 -11.50 24.19
C ASN A 225 3.92 -11.03 25.64
N MET A 226 4.86 -10.26 26.21
CA MET A 226 4.66 -9.62 27.52
C MET A 226 3.48 -8.65 27.49
N ARG A 227 3.34 -7.83 26.43
CA ARG A 227 2.19 -6.92 26.27
C ARG A 227 0.84 -7.64 26.40
N TYR A 228 0.74 -8.86 25.88
CA TYR A 228 -0.48 -9.68 25.95
C TYR A 228 -0.67 -10.37 27.29
N ASN A 229 0.38 -10.99 27.84
CA ASN A 229 0.26 -11.80 29.06
C ASN A 229 0.21 -10.97 30.34
N GLU A 230 0.77 -9.76 30.32
CA GLU A 230 0.95 -8.90 31.50
C GLU A 230 0.17 -7.60 31.34
N HIS A 231 -1.05 -7.73 30.83
CA HIS A 231 -1.93 -6.60 30.60
C HIS A 231 -2.36 -6.00 31.95
N PRO A 232 -2.04 -4.72 32.26
CA PRO A 232 -2.39 -4.09 33.53
C PRO A 232 -3.89 -4.05 33.78
N PHE A 233 -4.69 -4.04 32.70
CA PHE A 233 -6.15 -3.98 32.79
C PHE A 233 -6.78 -5.38 32.74
N ALA A 234 -6.02 -6.46 32.95
CA ALA A 234 -6.55 -7.82 32.89
C ALA A 234 -7.75 -8.04 33.83
N SER A 235 -7.73 -7.45 35.03
CA SER A 235 -8.87 -7.49 35.98
C SER A 235 -10.12 -6.80 35.42
N ILE A 236 -9.95 -5.64 34.76
CA ILE A 236 -11.05 -4.91 34.11
C ILE A 236 -11.61 -5.71 32.95
N LEU A 237 -10.74 -6.23 32.06
CA LEU A 237 -11.16 -7.03 30.92
C LEU A 237 -11.89 -8.31 31.35
N GLN A 238 -11.42 -8.96 32.41
CA GLN A 238 -12.08 -10.12 33.00
C GLN A 238 -13.48 -9.77 33.54
N GLU A 239 -13.63 -8.64 34.24
CA GLU A 239 -14.92 -8.17 34.76
C GLU A 239 -15.92 -7.85 33.64
N LEU A 240 -15.44 -7.30 32.53
CA LEU A 240 -16.24 -7.00 31.34
C LEU A 240 -16.57 -8.26 30.50
N GLY A 241 -16.03 -9.43 30.86
CA GLY A 241 -16.22 -10.67 30.10
C GLY A 241 -15.48 -10.68 28.76
N VAL A 242 -14.49 -9.80 28.58
CA VAL A 242 -13.66 -9.73 27.38
C VAL A 242 -12.58 -10.78 27.50
N GLY A 243 -12.72 -11.85 26.72
CA GLY A 243 -11.69 -12.89 26.65
C GLY A 243 -10.38 -12.30 26.15
N VAL A 244 -9.34 -12.27 26.99
CA VAL A 244 -7.99 -11.93 26.54
C VAL A 244 -7.60 -12.95 25.47
N PRO A 245 -7.38 -12.55 24.21
CA PRO A 245 -7.02 -13.49 23.18
C PRO A 245 -5.75 -14.25 23.60
N PRO A 246 -5.68 -15.57 23.39
CA PRO A 246 -4.50 -16.33 23.74
C PRO A 246 -3.30 -15.74 23.02
N ALA A 247 -2.20 -15.56 23.75
CA ALA A 247 -0.99 -14.99 23.18
C ALA A 247 -0.58 -15.78 21.92
N PRO A 248 -0.18 -15.09 20.83
CA PRO A 248 0.27 -15.77 19.63
C PRO A 248 1.40 -16.74 19.97
N ASN A 249 1.25 -18.01 19.55
CA ASN A 249 2.22 -19.05 19.88
C ASN A 249 3.60 -18.71 19.30
N LEU A 250 4.58 -18.46 20.18
CA LEU A 250 5.92 -18.02 19.79
C LEU A 250 6.62 -18.98 18.83
N GLY A 251 6.41 -20.28 19.01
CA GLY A 251 7.10 -21.33 18.27
C GLY A 251 6.76 -21.39 16.77
N LEU A 252 5.61 -20.84 16.37
CA LEU A 252 5.17 -20.87 14.96
C LEU A 252 5.81 -19.76 14.10
N LEU A 253 6.19 -18.64 14.72
CA LEU A 253 6.79 -17.49 14.02
C LEU A 253 8.32 -17.60 13.92
N ALA A 254 8.98 -18.21 14.91
CA ALA A 254 10.44 -18.43 14.87
C ALA A 254 10.88 -19.35 13.70
N ALA A 255 9.97 -20.19 13.18
CA ALA A 255 10.27 -21.13 12.10
C ALA A 255 10.17 -20.54 10.68
N ARG A 256 9.67 -19.31 10.52
CA ARG A 256 9.56 -18.66 9.21
C ARG A 256 10.08 -17.21 9.27
N PRO A 257 11.04 -16.83 8.41
CA PRO A 257 11.38 -15.42 8.27
C PRO A 257 10.09 -14.67 7.89
N LEU A 258 9.76 -13.64 8.67
CA LEU A 258 8.59 -12.76 8.53
C LEU A 258 8.61 -12.07 7.16
N SER A 259 8.31 -12.81 6.10
CA SER A 259 7.97 -12.27 4.79
C SER A 259 6.56 -11.69 4.89
N GLY A 260 6.29 -10.56 4.21
CA GLY A 260 5.23 -9.60 4.49
C GLY A 260 3.75 -10.07 4.60
N LEU A 261 3.46 -11.37 4.54
CA LEU A 261 2.14 -11.95 4.82
C LEU A 261 1.77 -11.93 6.31
N ASP A 262 2.72 -12.10 7.24
CA ASP A 262 2.42 -12.11 8.69
C ASP A 262 2.08 -10.73 9.26
N ARG A 263 2.54 -9.65 8.61
CA ARG A 263 2.20 -8.28 9.02
C ARG A 263 0.70 -8.00 8.86
N ARG A 264 0.01 -8.65 7.91
CA ARG A 264 -1.46 -8.55 7.78
C ARG A 264 -2.20 -9.29 8.89
N PHE A 265 -1.68 -10.44 9.33
CA PHE A 265 -2.27 -11.16 10.45
C PHE A 265 -2.16 -10.34 11.74
N LEU A 266 -1.00 -9.74 12.00
CA LEU A 266 -0.81 -8.80 13.11
C LEU A 266 -1.70 -7.56 13.01
N MET A 267 -1.95 -7.04 11.80
CA MET A 267 -2.88 -5.92 11.59
C MET A 267 -4.35 -6.33 11.81
N GLY A 268 -4.73 -7.58 11.52
CA GLY A 268 -6.08 -8.09 11.79
C GLY A 268 -6.37 -8.26 13.29
N LEU A 269 -5.35 -8.56 14.09
CA LEU A 269 -5.44 -8.60 15.56
C LEU A 269 -5.65 -7.21 16.16
N LYS A 270 -5.09 -6.14 15.57
CA LYS A 270 -5.30 -4.75 16.01
C LYS A 270 -6.77 -4.33 15.98
N SER A 271 -7.56 -4.88 15.08
CA SER A 271 -8.98 -4.51 14.96
C SER A 271 -9.89 -5.12 16.04
N SER A 272 -9.39 -6.05 16.87
CA SER A 272 -10.20 -6.75 17.87
C SER A 272 -9.76 -6.50 19.31
N LEU A 273 -8.60 -5.89 19.53
CA LEU A 273 -8.16 -5.51 20.87
C LEU A 273 -8.70 -4.12 21.14
N ALA A 274 -9.89 -4.06 21.75
CA ALA A 274 -10.59 -2.82 22.07
C ALA A 274 -9.78 -1.89 23.00
N LEU A 275 -8.67 -2.36 23.56
CA LEU A 275 -7.72 -1.51 24.26
C LEU A 275 -6.28 -1.81 23.85
N GLU A 276 -5.65 -0.85 23.21
CA GLU A 276 -4.20 -0.74 23.29
C GLU A 276 -3.87 -0.39 24.75
N ASN A 277 -2.98 -1.15 25.39
CA ASN A 277 -2.41 -0.78 26.67
C ASN A 277 -1.14 0.05 26.41
N PRO A 278 -0.87 1.13 27.17
CA PRO A 278 0.43 1.81 27.13
C PRO A 278 1.54 0.80 27.41
N PHE A 279 2.27 0.48 26.35
CA PHE A 279 3.37 -0.47 26.36
C PHE A 279 4.51 0.12 25.52
N PRO A 280 5.77 0.03 25.98
CA PRO A 280 6.89 0.61 25.25
C PRO A 280 7.02 -0.09 23.89
N LYS A 281 7.25 0.70 22.84
CA LYS A 281 7.62 0.14 21.55
C LYS A 281 8.93 -0.60 21.67
N THR A 282 9.17 -1.57 20.79
CA THR A 282 10.41 -2.34 20.85
C THR A 282 11.64 -1.46 20.72
N GLN A 283 11.62 -0.44 19.87
CA GLN A 283 12.73 0.49 19.73
C GLN A 283 13.09 1.18 21.06
N THR A 284 12.08 1.52 21.87
CA THR A 284 12.27 2.13 23.19
C THR A 284 12.75 1.12 24.21
N ALA A 285 12.19 -0.09 24.20
CA ALA A 285 12.65 -1.19 25.03
C ALA A 285 14.11 -1.61 24.70
N LEU A 286 14.52 -1.57 23.43
CA LEU A 286 15.88 -1.86 22.99
C LEU A 286 16.90 -0.82 23.46
N ARG A 287 16.47 0.35 23.95
CA ARG A 287 17.37 1.31 24.63
C ARG A 287 17.71 0.87 26.06
N TRP A 288 16.99 -0.10 26.62
CA TRP A 288 17.32 -0.64 27.94
C TRP A 288 18.54 -1.55 27.84
N ASP A 289 19.50 -1.36 28.75
CA ASP A 289 20.75 -2.13 28.77
C ASP A 289 20.52 -3.64 28.81
N CYS A 290 19.44 -4.10 29.45
CA CYS A 290 19.07 -5.52 29.56
C CYS A 290 18.55 -6.16 28.25
N LEU A 291 18.21 -5.36 27.24
CA LEU A 291 17.73 -5.82 25.92
C LEU A 291 18.67 -5.44 24.78
N ASN A 292 19.38 -4.32 24.90
CA ASN A 292 20.26 -3.80 23.86
C ASN A 292 21.35 -4.82 23.49
N ASP A 293 22.02 -5.38 24.50
CA ASP A 293 23.10 -6.37 24.30
C ASP A 293 22.58 -7.67 23.66
N LEU A 294 21.34 -8.07 23.94
CA LEU A 294 20.71 -9.25 23.34
C LEU A 294 20.47 -9.08 21.83
N SER A 295 20.30 -7.85 21.37
CA SER A 295 20.06 -7.56 19.96
C SER A 295 21.37 -7.31 19.19
N GLU A 296 22.31 -6.59 19.80
CA GLU A 296 23.53 -6.11 19.16
C GLU A 296 24.70 -7.09 19.24
N VAL A 297 24.85 -7.84 20.35
CA VAL A 297 25.95 -8.79 20.51
C VAL A 297 25.64 -10.07 19.73
N ASP A 298 26.61 -10.56 18.96
CA ASP A 298 26.43 -11.78 18.16
C ASP A 298 26.34 -13.01 19.06
N MET A 299 25.12 -13.54 19.19
CA MET A 299 24.81 -14.75 19.93
C MET A 299 23.72 -15.54 19.21
N SER A 300 23.57 -16.82 19.56
CA SER A 300 22.53 -17.69 19.03
C SER A 300 21.14 -17.31 19.57
N ILE A 301 20.09 -17.68 18.84
CA ILE A 301 18.71 -17.41 19.28
C ILE A 301 18.40 -18.13 20.61
N GLN A 302 18.95 -19.32 20.83
CA GLN A 302 18.78 -20.06 22.08
C GLN A 302 19.42 -19.33 23.27
N GLU A 303 20.58 -18.69 23.06
CA GLU A 303 21.21 -17.86 24.08
C GLU A 303 20.40 -16.57 24.34
N VAL A 304 19.83 -15.96 23.30
CA VAL A 304 18.92 -14.81 23.46
C VAL A 304 17.70 -15.21 24.29
N GLU A 305 17.06 -16.34 23.97
CA GLU A 305 15.89 -16.85 24.70
C GLU A 305 16.20 -17.10 26.17
N ALA A 306 17.28 -17.82 26.46
CA ALA A 306 17.69 -18.09 27.84
C ALA A 306 17.95 -16.80 28.63
N LYS A 307 18.62 -15.81 28.03
CA LYS A 307 18.90 -14.52 28.67
C LYS A 307 17.65 -13.65 28.84
N LEU A 308 16.70 -13.71 27.90
CA LEU A 308 15.42 -13.02 28.04
C LEU A 308 14.63 -13.58 29.22
N GLU A 309 14.62 -14.90 29.40
CA GLU A 309 13.98 -15.53 30.55
C GLU A 309 14.70 -15.18 31.86
N GLU A 310 16.03 -15.24 31.88
CA GLU A 310 16.85 -14.84 33.02
C GLU A 310 16.58 -13.39 33.45
N ARG A 311 16.35 -12.49 32.49
CA ARG A 311 16.14 -11.05 32.72
C ARG A 311 14.68 -10.65 32.77
N ARG A 312 13.73 -11.59 32.75
CA ARG A 312 12.29 -11.32 32.67
C ARG A 312 11.84 -10.30 33.72
N GLU A 313 12.17 -10.53 35.00
CA GLU A 313 11.77 -9.64 36.09
C GLU A 313 12.33 -8.21 35.94
N GLN A 314 13.56 -8.07 35.46
CA GLN A 314 14.16 -6.76 35.19
C GLN A 314 13.45 -6.05 34.04
N ILE A 315 13.11 -6.78 32.97
CA ILE A 315 12.39 -6.23 31.82
C ILE A 315 10.98 -5.79 32.26
N GLN A 316 10.30 -6.58 33.10
CA GLN A 316 9.01 -6.21 33.70
C GLN A 316 9.11 -4.95 34.55
N ALA A 317 10.14 -4.83 35.37
CA ALA A 317 10.40 -3.63 36.16
C ALA A 317 10.59 -2.40 35.26
N ASN A 318 11.37 -2.51 34.18
CA ASN A 318 11.56 -1.42 33.22
C ASN A 318 10.25 -1.03 32.51
N VAL A 319 9.42 -2.02 32.12
CA VAL A 319 8.09 -1.76 31.54
C VAL A 319 7.20 -1.01 32.53
N PHE A 320 7.22 -1.41 33.81
CA PHE A 320 6.45 -0.78 34.87
C PHE A 320 6.91 0.66 35.14
N GLU A 321 8.22 0.88 35.28
CA GLU A 321 8.81 2.22 35.47
C GLU A 321 8.50 3.15 34.29
N TRP A 322 8.69 2.66 33.06
CA TRP A 322 8.34 3.40 31.84
C TRP A 322 6.87 3.81 31.85
N ARG A 323 5.96 2.89 32.20
CA ARG A 323 4.52 3.19 32.26
C ARG A 323 4.21 4.25 33.31
N GLN A 324 4.75 4.10 34.52
CA GLN A 324 4.56 5.07 35.59
C GLN A 324 5.06 6.48 35.20
N GLU A 325 6.16 6.56 34.46
CA GLU A 325 6.66 7.82 33.94
C GLU A 325 5.69 8.44 32.92
N VAL A 326 5.21 7.66 31.96
CA VAL A 326 4.22 8.10 30.96
C VAL A 326 2.94 8.60 31.66
N GLU A 327 2.36 7.76 32.53
CA GLU A 327 1.15 8.09 33.29
C GLU A 327 1.34 9.36 34.13
N SER A 328 2.48 9.47 34.83
CA SER A 328 2.78 10.65 35.65
C SER A 328 2.91 11.92 34.82
N ARG A 329 3.47 11.85 33.61
CA ARG A 329 3.58 13.01 32.71
C ARG A 329 2.21 13.45 32.22
N LEU A 330 1.36 12.51 31.78
CA LEU A 330 -0.01 12.81 31.34
C LEU A 330 -0.88 13.37 32.47
N VAL A 331 -0.83 12.78 33.67
CA VAL A 331 -1.55 13.31 34.84
C VAL A 331 -1.05 14.69 35.26
N LYS A 332 0.26 14.94 35.13
CA LYS A 332 0.81 16.28 35.41
C LYS A 332 0.21 17.33 34.47
N GLN A 333 0.02 17.02 33.19
CA GLN A 333 -0.65 17.90 32.23
C GLN A 333 -2.11 18.15 32.64
N LEU A 334 -2.84 17.10 33.06
CA LEU A 334 -4.22 17.24 33.54
C LEU A 334 -4.35 18.13 34.78
N ARG A 335 -3.40 18.04 35.72
CA ARG A 335 -3.46 18.76 37.01
C ARG A 335 -2.94 20.19 36.95
N PHE A 336 -1.98 20.49 36.07
CA PHE A 336 -1.35 21.81 36.00
C PHE A 336 -2.36 22.94 35.71
N GLU A 337 -3.45 22.63 34.99
CA GLU A 337 -4.45 23.61 34.56
C GLU A 337 -5.56 23.87 35.59
N ASN A 338 -5.88 22.89 36.44
CA ASN A 338 -7.04 23.00 37.35
C ASN A 338 -6.72 23.59 38.73
N GLY A 339 -5.44 23.69 39.14
CA GLY A 339 -5.03 24.31 40.41
C GLY A 339 -5.52 23.64 41.70
N GLU A 340 -6.41 22.65 41.60
CA GLU A 340 -6.98 21.94 42.74
C GLU A 340 -6.29 20.58 42.91
N ALA A 341 -5.75 20.35 44.11
CA ALA A 341 -5.28 19.05 44.56
C ALA A 341 -6.51 18.17 44.82
N GLY A 342 -7.02 17.60 43.72
CA GLY A 342 -8.33 16.97 43.66
C GLY A 342 -8.45 15.66 44.42
N ASP A 343 -9.71 15.39 44.76
CA ASP A 343 -10.26 14.27 45.51
C ASP A 343 -9.79 12.87 45.08
N GLU A 344 -10.12 11.89 45.91
CA GLU A 344 -9.89 10.47 45.63
C GLU A 344 -10.50 10.07 44.27
N VAL A 345 -9.65 9.65 43.34
CA VAL A 345 -10.06 9.25 41.98
C VAL A 345 -10.82 7.93 42.05
N VAL A 346 -12.14 8.00 41.88
CA VAL A 346 -13.02 6.84 41.72
C VAL A 346 -13.05 6.45 40.23
N LEU A 347 -12.86 5.15 39.96
CA LEU A 347 -13.02 4.54 38.65
C LEU A 347 -13.91 3.31 38.79
N LEU A 348 -15.09 3.36 38.20
CA LEU A 348 -16.08 2.29 38.22
C LEU A 348 -15.98 1.44 36.96
N VAL A 349 -16.04 0.12 37.15
CA VAL A 349 -16.18 -0.89 36.10
C VAL A 349 -17.38 -1.75 36.46
N ASN A 350 -18.39 -1.81 35.61
CA ASN A 350 -19.70 -2.41 35.90
C ASN A 350 -20.30 -1.89 37.23
N GLY A 351 -20.09 -0.61 37.53
CA GLY A 351 -20.56 0.02 38.78
C GLY A 351 -19.78 -0.37 40.05
N SER A 352 -18.64 -1.06 39.94
CA SER A 352 -17.78 -1.46 41.07
C SER A 352 -16.35 -0.93 40.95
N THR A 353 -15.68 -0.70 42.08
CA THR A 353 -14.25 -0.34 42.15
C THR A 353 -13.33 -1.56 42.30
N ASN A 354 -13.87 -2.77 42.47
CA ASN A 354 -13.06 -3.95 42.81
C ASN A 354 -11.99 -4.25 41.74
N SER A 355 -12.37 -4.18 40.46
CA SER A 355 -11.48 -4.51 39.33
C SER A 355 -10.47 -3.41 39.02
N SER A 356 -10.69 -2.18 39.51
CA SER A 356 -9.79 -1.04 39.38
C SER A 356 -8.94 -0.79 40.63
N ALA A 357 -9.23 -1.45 41.76
CA ALA A 357 -8.55 -1.22 43.04
C ALA A 357 -7.04 -1.50 43.02
N SER A 358 -6.59 -2.42 42.15
CA SER A 358 -5.17 -2.74 41.96
C SER A 358 -4.41 -1.73 41.10
N LEU A 359 -5.11 -0.81 40.42
CA LEU A 359 -4.50 0.16 39.53
C LEU A 359 -3.96 1.37 40.29
N SER A 360 -2.90 1.97 39.74
CA SER A 360 -2.35 3.21 40.29
C SER A 360 -3.41 4.33 40.23
N PRO A 361 -3.38 5.32 41.14
CA PRO A 361 -4.29 6.47 41.05
C PRO A 361 -4.18 7.23 39.71
N ASN A 362 -2.98 7.27 39.11
CA ASN A 362 -2.76 7.89 37.81
C ASN A 362 -3.44 7.08 36.70
N THR A 363 -3.22 5.76 36.68
CA THR A 363 -3.91 4.84 35.76
C THR A 363 -5.42 4.97 35.89
N ARG A 364 -5.95 5.02 37.12
CA ARG A 364 -7.39 5.16 37.37
C ARG A 364 -7.94 6.46 36.79
N LEU A 365 -7.20 7.56 36.93
CA LEU A 365 -7.58 8.87 36.39
C LEU A 365 -7.60 8.83 34.87
N LEU A 366 -6.54 8.32 34.24
CA LEU A 366 -6.41 8.32 32.79
C LEU A 366 -7.39 7.37 32.09
N LEU A 367 -7.83 6.30 32.77
CA LEU A 367 -8.86 5.39 32.28
C LEU A 367 -10.30 5.91 32.42
N ARG A 368 -10.54 7.05 33.09
CA ARG A 368 -11.89 7.60 33.18
C ARG A 368 -12.39 8.03 31.80
N ALA A 369 -13.66 7.75 31.53
CA ALA A 369 -14.29 8.12 30.27
C ALA A 369 -14.33 9.64 30.02
N ASP A 370 -14.18 10.48 31.03
CA ASP A 370 -14.11 11.94 30.90
C ASP A 370 -12.71 12.51 30.80
N THR A 371 -11.66 11.68 30.77
CA THR A 371 -10.29 12.16 30.55
C THR A 371 -9.97 12.14 29.06
N ILE A 372 -9.93 13.34 28.45
CA ILE A 372 -9.77 13.52 26.99
C ILE A 372 -8.48 14.26 26.67
N PHE A 373 -7.69 13.68 25.76
CA PHE A 373 -6.53 14.34 25.16
C PHE A 373 -6.74 14.53 23.65
N ILE A 374 -6.18 15.61 23.11
CA ILE A 374 -6.04 15.86 21.67
C ILE A 374 -4.58 15.64 21.28
N SER A 375 -4.36 14.90 20.20
CA SER A 375 -3.07 14.88 19.51
C SER A 375 -3.06 15.95 18.41
N PRO A 376 -1.99 16.75 18.28
CA PRO A 376 -1.90 17.78 17.25
C PRO A 376 -1.80 17.19 15.84
N PHE A 377 -1.60 15.86 15.71
CA PHE A 377 -1.42 15.19 14.44
C PHE A 377 -2.70 14.53 13.89
N SER A 378 -3.70 14.28 14.73
CA SER A 378 -4.90 13.51 14.35
C SER A 378 -6.11 14.37 14.01
N GLY A 379 -5.94 15.69 13.85
CA GLY A 379 -6.90 16.59 13.22
C GLY A 379 -8.37 16.35 13.61
N HIS A 380 -8.65 16.19 14.92
CA HIS A 380 -9.96 15.96 15.58
C HIS A 380 -10.23 14.56 16.15
N ASP A 381 -9.35 13.57 16.00
CA ASP A 381 -9.55 12.30 16.72
C ASP A 381 -9.24 12.49 18.22
N CYS A 382 -10.28 12.39 19.05
CA CYS A 382 -10.17 12.39 20.51
C CYS A 382 -9.44 11.11 20.94
N LEU A 383 -8.34 11.25 21.68
CA LEU A 383 -7.57 10.11 22.15
C LEU A 383 -7.89 9.83 23.61
N HIS A 384 -8.50 8.68 23.83
CA HIS A 384 -8.48 8.00 25.12
C HIS A 384 -7.19 7.17 25.20
N GLU A 385 -6.16 7.79 25.76
CA GLU A 385 -4.84 7.29 26.23
C GLU A 385 -4.04 6.22 25.44
N SER A 386 -4.48 5.62 24.33
CA SER A 386 -3.72 4.46 23.84
C SER A 386 -3.76 4.03 22.38
N ALA A 387 -4.78 4.35 21.60
CA ALA A 387 -4.91 3.67 20.29
C ALA A 387 -3.85 4.10 19.25
N ASP A 388 -3.33 5.33 19.32
CA ASP A 388 -2.49 5.88 18.25
C ASP A 388 -1.29 6.69 18.77
N PHE A 389 -0.36 6.04 19.50
CA PHE A 389 0.98 6.62 19.65
C PHE A 389 1.69 6.61 18.29
N PRO A 390 1.97 7.77 17.67
CA PRO A 390 2.43 7.80 16.28
C PRO A 390 3.76 7.04 16.11
N TYR A 391 3.85 6.32 14.98
CA TYR A 391 4.81 5.24 14.69
C TYR A 391 6.23 5.68 14.32
N SER A 392 6.60 6.97 14.39
CA SER A 392 7.97 7.36 13.99
C SER A 392 9.02 7.02 15.05
N GLU A 393 10.12 6.44 14.60
CA GLU A 393 11.18 5.82 15.42
C GLU A 393 12.03 6.82 16.22
N ASP A 394 11.98 8.12 15.87
CA ASP A 394 12.90 9.13 16.39
C ASP A 394 12.27 10.13 17.41
N GLU A 395 10.98 10.04 17.73
CA GLU A 395 10.25 11.15 18.41
C GLU A 395 9.46 10.79 19.68
N GLU A 396 9.60 9.60 20.26
CA GLU A 396 8.74 9.22 21.41
C GLU A 396 8.85 10.17 22.61
N GLU A 397 10.04 10.68 22.90
CA GLU A 397 10.28 11.49 24.10
C GLU A 397 9.75 12.93 23.96
N THR A 398 9.74 13.48 22.75
CA THR A 398 9.19 14.81 22.43
C THR A 398 7.68 14.82 22.24
N ARG A 399 7.02 13.65 22.26
CA ARG A 399 5.61 13.54 21.88
C ARG A 399 4.63 13.55 23.04
N LEU A 400 5.01 13.11 24.23
CA LEU A 400 4.09 13.16 25.37
C LEU A 400 3.71 14.61 25.71
N ASP A 401 4.63 15.54 25.52
CA ASP A 401 4.38 16.98 25.72
C ASP A 401 3.45 17.60 24.67
N ASN A 402 3.20 16.89 23.56
CA ASN A 402 2.29 17.35 22.51
C ASN A 402 0.83 17.00 22.78
N PHE A 403 0.54 16.10 23.72
CA PHE A 403 -0.83 15.83 24.12
C PHE A 403 -1.34 17.03 24.91
N ALA A 404 -2.39 17.64 24.39
CA ALA A 404 -3.09 18.72 25.07
C ALA A 404 -4.42 18.18 25.60
N ARG A 405 -4.83 18.66 26.76
CA ARG A 405 -6.14 18.33 27.31
C ARG A 405 -7.23 19.03 26.49
N ASP A 406 -8.28 18.29 26.15
CA ASP A 406 -9.45 18.87 25.49
C ASP A 406 -10.49 19.31 26.52
N LEU A 407 -10.40 20.55 27.02
CA LEU A 407 -11.33 21.03 28.05
C LEU A 407 -12.78 21.08 27.57
N GLU A 408 -12.98 21.38 26.29
CA GLU A 408 -14.31 21.50 25.71
C GLU A 408 -14.95 20.12 25.54
N THR A 409 -14.23 19.18 24.94
CA THR A 409 -14.72 17.81 24.78
C THR A 409 -14.83 17.08 26.13
N GLU A 410 -13.90 17.28 27.07
CA GLU A 410 -14.02 16.74 28.43
C GLU A 410 -15.31 17.21 29.11
N TRP A 411 -15.61 18.51 29.04
CA TRP A 411 -16.83 19.04 29.63
C TRP A 411 -18.09 18.48 28.98
N LEU A 412 -18.11 18.39 27.65
CA LEU A 412 -19.17 17.72 26.90
C LEU A 412 -19.35 16.27 27.39
N VAL A 413 -18.27 15.51 27.46
CA VAL A 413 -18.29 14.11 27.88
C VAL A 413 -18.84 13.97 29.30
N LYS A 414 -18.43 14.83 30.24
CA LYS A 414 -19.00 14.84 31.61
C LYS A 414 -20.51 15.01 31.61
N LEU A 415 -21.06 15.82 30.71
CA LEU A 415 -22.51 15.98 30.59
C LEU A 415 -23.19 14.75 30.00
N LEU A 416 -22.60 14.12 28.99
CA LEU A 416 -23.09 12.87 28.42
C LEU A 416 -23.08 11.74 29.46
N LEU A 417 -21.98 11.58 30.20
CA LEU A 417 -21.86 10.58 31.25
C LEU A 417 -22.83 10.81 32.40
N ARG A 418 -23.06 12.08 32.79
CA ARG A 418 -24.07 12.42 33.79
C ARG A 418 -25.49 12.06 33.33
N ASP A 419 -25.80 12.27 32.05
CA ASP A 419 -27.09 11.90 31.46
C ASP A 419 -27.29 10.37 31.44
N LEU A 420 -26.21 9.60 31.28
CA LEU A 420 -26.21 8.13 31.43
C LEU A 420 -26.22 7.63 32.87
N GLU A 421 -26.11 8.52 33.87
CA GLU A 421 -25.89 8.16 35.28
C GLU A 421 -24.58 7.38 35.53
N MET A 422 -23.53 7.66 34.73
CA MET A 422 -22.23 6.97 34.75
C MET A 422 -21.03 7.93 34.85
N PRO A 423 -20.96 8.87 35.82
CA PRO A 423 -19.94 9.93 35.85
C PRO A 423 -18.49 9.46 36.05
N ASP A 424 -18.29 8.28 36.65
CA ASP A 424 -16.97 7.75 37.01
C ASP A 424 -16.64 6.44 36.28
N VAL A 425 -17.32 6.16 35.16
CA VAL A 425 -17.12 4.93 34.38
C VAL A 425 -15.75 4.90 33.70
N ALA A 426 -15.16 3.72 33.62
CA ALA A 426 -13.99 3.49 32.77
C ALA A 426 -14.35 3.60 31.28
N TYR A 427 -13.52 4.30 30.51
CA TYR A 427 -13.65 4.39 29.05
C TYR A 427 -13.74 3.01 28.38
N ILE A 428 -12.95 2.05 28.88
CA ILE A 428 -12.92 0.65 28.41
C ILE A 428 -14.32 0.03 28.41
N GLU A 429 -15.12 0.28 29.46
CA GLU A 429 -16.47 -0.25 29.58
C GLU A 429 -17.37 0.30 28.46
N LEU A 430 -17.28 1.59 28.16
CA LEU A 430 -18.05 2.22 27.09
C LEU A 430 -17.62 1.73 25.70
N GLN A 431 -16.34 1.44 25.50
CA GLN A 431 -15.83 0.83 24.26
C GLN A 431 -16.38 -0.58 24.05
N GLU A 432 -16.38 -1.41 25.09
CA GLU A 432 -16.89 -2.78 25.04
C GLU A 432 -18.42 -2.85 24.82
N MET A 433 -19.15 -1.81 25.20
CA MET A 433 -20.55 -1.66 24.81
C MET A 433 -20.73 -1.55 23.29
N GLY A 434 -19.68 -1.16 22.55
CA GLY A 434 -19.68 -1.06 21.10
C GLY A 434 -20.71 -0.06 20.58
N ARG A 435 -21.35 -0.36 19.45
CA ARG A 435 -22.37 0.53 18.85
C ARG A 435 -23.73 0.41 19.53
N ARG A 436 -23.82 0.83 20.80
CA ARG A 436 -25.05 0.81 21.61
C ARG A 436 -25.57 2.18 22.00
N PHE A 437 -24.86 3.25 21.67
CA PHE A 437 -25.26 4.61 22.05
C PHE A 437 -26.07 5.25 20.93
N THR A 438 -27.18 5.90 21.25
CA THR A 438 -27.91 6.74 20.28
C THR A 438 -28.04 8.14 20.83
N CYS A 439 -27.94 9.15 19.96
CA CYS A 439 -28.18 10.52 20.38
C CYS A 439 -29.67 10.65 20.71
N GLY A 440 -29.97 10.95 21.96
CA GLY A 440 -31.34 11.09 22.45
C GLY A 440 -32.06 12.29 21.85
N ARG A 441 -31.34 13.21 21.21
CA ARG A 441 -31.87 14.45 20.63
C ARG A 441 -31.93 14.50 19.10
N CYS A 442 -31.21 13.62 18.42
CA CYS A 442 -31.33 13.47 16.97
C CYS A 442 -32.68 12.87 16.58
N SER A 443 -33.29 13.37 15.50
CA SER A 443 -34.48 12.76 14.89
C SER A 443 -34.15 11.37 14.29
N TYR A 444 -32.90 11.16 13.87
CA TYR A 444 -32.40 9.87 13.39
C TYR A 444 -31.63 9.13 14.48
N LYS A 445 -32.20 8.04 14.99
CA LYS A 445 -31.56 7.19 16.00
C LYS A 445 -30.62 6.18 15.35
N VAL A 446 -29.40 6.61 15.06
CA VAL A 446 -28.30 5.73 14.62
C VAL A 446 -27.51 5.31 15.84
N ALA A 447 -27.28 4.00 15.97
CA ALA A 447 -26.41 3.48 17.00
C ALA A 447 -24.95 3.75 16.65
N LYS A 448 -24.22 4.28 17.62
CA LYS A 448 -22.86 4.79 17.55
C LYS A 448 -22.03 4.11 18.63
N SER A 449 -20.73 3.92 18.38
CA SER A 449 -19.77 3.67 19.45
C SER A 449 -19.70 4.88 20.39
N TRP A 450 -19.02 4.73 21.52
CA TRP A 450 -18.80 5.86 22.41
C TRP A 450 -18.05 7.00 21.72
N ASP A 451 -16.94 6.71 21.03
CA ASP A 451 -16.18 7.74 20.28
C ASP A 451 -17.04 8.42 19.21
N GLU A 452 -17.82 7.63 18.45
CA GLU A 452 -18.75 8.17 17.45
C GLU A 452 -19.83 9.07 18.07
N MET A 453 -20.17 8.86 19.35
CA MET A 453 -21.10 9.71 20.09
C MET A 453 -20.44 11.03 20.51
N VAL A 454 -19.22 10.97 21.03
CA VAL A 454 -18.46 12.17 21.41
C VAL A 454 -18.23 13.05 20.18
N VAL A 455 -17.67 12.46 19.11
CA VAL A 455 -17.44 13.15 17.83
C VAL A 455 -18.73 13.72 17.26
N HIS A 456 -19.84 12.99 17.35
CA HIS A 456 -21.16 13.49 16.91
C HIS A 456 -21.55 14.78 17.62
N TYR A 457 -21.40 14.85 18.94
CA TYR A 457 -21.77 16.05 19.69
C TYR A 457 -20.81 17.20 19.44
N THR A 458 -19.50 16.96 19.38
CA THR A 458 -18.51 18.01 19.05
C THR A 458 -18.82 18.62 17.67
N GLN A 459 -19.03 17.78 16.65
CA GLN A 459 -19.37 18.25 15.30
C GLN A 459 -20.68 19.03 15.25
N GLU A 460 -21.71 18.57 15.97
CA GLU A 460 -23.00 19.27 15.98
C GLU A 460 -22.94 20.62 16.70
N LEU A 461 -22.09 20.75 17.72
CA LEU A 461 -21.85 22.02 18.41
C LEU A 461 -21.02 22.98 17.55
N ASP A 462 -19.97 22.49 16.88
CA ASP A 462 -19.17 23.28 15.94
C ASP A 462 -20.04 23.83 14.81
N VAL A 463 -20.82 22.95 14.18
CA VAL A 463 -21.75 23.32 13.12
C VAL A 463 -22.78 24.33 13.63
N TRP A 464 -23.27 24.20 14.87
CA TRP A 464 -24.17 25.19 15.45
C TRP A 464 -23.49 26.56 15.62
N ASN A 465 -22.26 26.59 16.14
CA ASN A 465 -21.49 27.82 16.35
C ASN A 465 -21.20 28.53 15.01
N GLU A 466 -20.85 27.78 13.97
CA GLU A 466 -20.70 28.30 12.61
C GLU A 466 -22.02 28.87 12.08
N GLN A 467 -23.12 28.15 12.30
CA GLN A 467 -24.45 28.56 11.84
C GLN A 467 -24.96 29.82 12.54
N GLU A 468 -24.69 29.99 13.84
CA GLU A 468 -25.03 31.21 14.58
C GLU A 468 -24.31 32.44 13.99
N ASN A 469 -23.04 32.27 13.58
CA ASN A 469 -22.30 33.31 12.87
C ASN A 469 -22.90 33.61 11.49
N CYS A 470 -23.30 32.58 10.73
CA CYS A 470 -23.90 32.75 9.41
C CYS A 470 -25.30 33.38 9.44
N GLN A 471 -26.12 33.09 10.45
CA GLN A 471 -27.49 33.61 10.54
C GLN A 471 -27.55 35.15 10.52
N SER A 472 -26.55 35.81 11.11
CA SER A 472 -26.45 37.28 11.09
C SER A 472 -26.31 37.86 9.67
N ALA A 473 -25.80 37.08 8.71
CA ALA A 473 -25.57 37.52 7.33
C ALA A 473 -26.80 37.38 6.43
N TYR A 474 -27.79 36.55 6.81
CA TYR A 474 -28.97 36.26 5.99
C TYR A 474 -30.19 37.05 6.48
N SER A 475 -30.44 38.22 5.87
CA SER A 475 -31.65 39.01 6.13
C SER A 475 -32.81 38.53 5.24
N LEU A 476 -33.64 37.65 5.79
CA LEU A 476 -34.92 37.25 5.18
C LEU A 476 -36.05 38.13 5.72
N ARG A 477 -37.07 38.40 4.89
CA ARG A 477 -38.27 39.12 5.34
C ARG A 477 -38.99 38.34 6.44
N TYR A 478 -39.01 37.02 6.31
CA TYR A 478 -39.52 36.09 7.31
C TYR A 478 -38.34 35.33 7.92
N PRO A 479 -37.93 35.64 9.17
CA PRO A 479 -36.82 34.96 9.82
C PRO A 479 -37.07 33.45 9.91
N VAL A 480 -36.06 32.67 9.56
CA VAL A 480 -36.05 31.22 9.81
C VAL A 480 -35.70 31.00 11.28
N VAL A 481 -36.49 30.19 11.97
CA VAL A 481 -36.16 29.75 13.32
C VAL A 481 -35.10 28.66 13.21
N TYR A 482 -34.02 28.82 13.96
CA TYR A 482 -33.02 27.79 14.16
C TYR A 482 -32.97 27.44 15.64
N ARG A 483 -33.06 26.15 15.94
CA ARG A 483 -32.88 25.59 17.28
C ARG A 483 -31.69 24.66 17.26
N ASN A 484 -30.91 24.66 18.34
CA ASN A 484 -29.87 23.68 18.56
C ASN A 484 -30.49 22.46 19.24
N PRO A 485 -30.82 21.36 18.53
CA PRO A 485 -31.29 20.16 19.20
C PRO A 485 -30.22 19.60 20.15
N HIS A 486 -28.93 19.89 19.93
CA HIS A 486 -27.81 19.41 20.73
C HIS A 486 -27.38 20.37 21.86
N ASP A 487 -28.19 21.37 22.24
CA ASP A 487 -27.86 22.30 23.35
C ASP A 487 -27.65 21.57 24.68
N LEU A 488 -26.43 21.55 25.20
CA LEU A 488 -26.08 20.79 26.39
C LEU A 488 -26.78 21.24 27.68
N LYS A 489 -27.46 22.39 27.68
CA LYS A 489 -28.25 22.85 28.83
C LYS A 489 -29.52 22.01 28.98
N PRO A 490 -29.83 21.53 30.20
CA PRO A 490 -31.10 20.87 30.46
C PRO A 490 -32.23 21.92 30.38
N THR A 491 -33.17 21.73 29.45
CA THR A 491 -34.46 22.42 29.46
C THR A 491 -35.50 21.53 30.14
N GLU A 492 -36.55 22.11 30.71
CA GLU A 492 -37.60 21.36 31.43
C GLU A 492 -38.28 20.25 30.58
N ASN A 493 -38.14 20.30 29.25
CA ASN A 493 -38.67 19.32 28.30
C ASN A 493 -37.57 18.68 27.42
N SER A 494 -36.30 18.78 27.82
CA SER A 494 -35.20 18.21 27.03
C SER A 494 -35.25 16.69 27.02
N GLN A 495 -35.13 16.11 25.82
CA GLN A 495 -34.80 14.70 25.67
C GLN A 495 -33.39 14.45 26.26
N SER A 496 -33.17 13.22 26.72
CA SER A 496 -31.83 12.71 27.09
C SER A 496 -30.81 13.10 26.02
N LEU A 497 -29.59 13.45 26.43
CA LEU A 497 -28.49 13.64 25.50
C LEU A 497 -28.14 12.31 24.81
N VAL A 498 -28.03 11.25 25.58
CA VAL A 498 -27.59 9.95 25.08
C VAL A 498 -28.44 8.84 25.67
N LEU A 499 -28.80 7.88 24.82
CA LEU A 499 -29.54 6.70 25.22
C LEU A 499 -28.67 5.47 24.96
N ALA A 500 -28.45 4.66 26.00
CA ALA A 500 -27.81 3.35 25.88
C ALA A 500 -28.87 2.28 25.56
N LEU A 501 -28.69 1.57 24.44
CA LEU A 501 -29.55 0.46 24.05
C LEU A 501 -29.17 -0.80 24.84
N THR A 502 -30.18 -1.48 25.39
CA THR A 502 -30.00 -2.74 26.14
C THR A 502 -29.57 -3.90 25.23
N GLU A 503 -30.05 -3.89 23.98
CA GLU A 503 -29.70 -4.89 22.97
C GLU A 503 -28.90 -4.23 21.85
N ALA A 504 -27.88 -4.93 21.35
CA ALA A 504 -27.17 -4.50 20.15
C ALA A 504 -28.22 -4.39 19.02
N PRO A 505 -28.28 -3.25 18.31
CA PRO A 505 -29.26 -3.07 17.25
C PRO A 505 -29.09 -4.22 16.25
N GLY A 506 -30.14 -5.02 16.07
CA GLY A 506 -30.17 -5.99 14.97
C GLY A 506 -29.85 -5.22 13.68
N LYS A 507 -28.98 -5.77 12.82
CA LYS A 507 -28.52 -5.09 11.59
C LYS A 507 -29.73 -4.49 10.88
N VAL A 508 -29.96 -3.19 11.09
CA VAL A 508 -31.04 -2.47 10.45
C VAL A 508 -30.58 -2.44 9.01
N SER A 509 -31.21 -3.25 8.15
CA SER A 509 -30.95 -3.18 6.72
C SER A 509 -31.25 -1.74 6.33
N GLU A 510 -30.19 -0.98 6.06
CA GLU A 510 -30.30 0.29 5.38
C GLU A 510 -31.19 0.02 4.19
N VAL A 511 -32.34 0.69 4.16
CA VAL A 511 -33.29 0.56 3.06
C VAL A 511 -32.62 1.22 1.85
N ALA A 512 -31.78 0.45 1.18
CA ALA A 512 -31.05 0.84 -0.02
C ALA A 512 -32.09 1.13 -1.09
N GLY A 513 -32.36 2.41 -1.33
CA GLY A 513 -33.28 2.86 -2.38
C GLY A 513 -34.23 4.01 -2.03
N SER A 514 -34.20 4.57 -0.81
CA SER A 514 -34.97 5.80 -0.56
C SER A 514 -34.27 6.99 -1.22
N PHE A 515 -34.97 7.69 -2.12
CA PHE A 515 -34.54 8.99 -2.64
C PHE A 515 -34.28 9.92 -1.46
N SER A 516 -33.02 10.31 -1.30
CA SER A 516 -32.58 11.13 -0.20
C SER A 516 -32.98 12.58 -0.45
N ARG A 517 -33.43 13.28 0.58
CA ARG A 517 -33.91 14.67 0.52
C ARG A 517 -33.06 15.55 1.44
N HIS A 518 -32.89 16.82 1.05
CA HIS A 518 -32.11 17.81 1.78
C HIS A 518 -33.00 18.83 2.46
N CYS A 519 -32.57 19.33 3.62
CA CYS A 519 -33.18 20.48 4.29
C CYS A 519 -32.65 21.77 3.64
N TYR A 520 -33.52 22.50 2.94
CA TYR A 520 -33.11 23.74 2.27
C TYR A 520 -32.73 24.86 3.24
N LEU A 521 -33.22 24.82 4.48
CA LEU A 521 -32.91 25.81 5.50
C LEU A 521 -31.47 25.67 6.01
N CYS A 522 -31.05 24.46 6.37
CA CYS A 522 -29.66 24.18 6.71
C CYS A 522 -28.72 24.44 5.52
N GLU A 523 -29.13 24.05 4.32
CA GLU A 523 -28.33 24.26 3.13
C GLU A 523 -28.16 25.75 2.77
N ALA A 524 -29.17 26.58 3.05
CA ALA A 524 -29.09 28.04 2.89
C ALA A 524 -27.99 28.66 3.76
N THR A 525 -27.73 28.09 4.94
CA THR A 525 -26.67 28.55 5.85
C THR A 525 -25.32 27.87 5.58
N GLY A 526 -25.16 27.18 4.45
CA GLY A 526 -23.92 26.46 4.11
C GLY A 526 -23.73 25.14 4.86
N ARG A 527 -24.70 24.70 5.65
CA ARG A 527 -24.65 23.40 6.31
C ARG A 527 -25.04 22.32 5.30
N SER A 528 -24.15 21.35 5.08
CA SER A 528 -24.51 20.17 4.29
C SER A 528 -25.48 19.33 5.12
N ALA A 529 -26.79 19.58 4.95
CA ALA A 529 -27.79 18.65 5.45
C ALA A 529 -27.64 17.37 4.63
N SER A 530 -27.04 16.37 5.27
CA SER A 530 -26.92 15.02 4.71
C SER A 530 -28.26 14.59 4.13
N ALA A 531 -28.22 13.86 3.03
CA ALA A 531 -29.43 13.52 2.32
C ALA A 531 -30.22 12.47 3.15
N LEU A 532 -31.35 12.88 3.75
CA LEU A 532 -32.11 12.07 4.71
C LEU A 532 -33.36 11.46 4.05
N PRO A 533 -33.81 10.26 4.48
CA PRO A 533 -35.16 9.78 4.17
C PRO A 533 -36.22 10.77 4.66
N VAL A 534 -37.28 11.00 3.88
CA VAL A 534 -38.32 12.02 4.16
C VAL A 534 -38.86 11.97 5.59
N ARG A 535 -39.09 10.77 6.13
CA ARG A 535 -39.58 10.58 7.51
C ARG A 535 -38.65 11.17 8.57
N ILE A 536 -37.34 11.04 8.38
CA ILE A 536 -36.32 11.56 9.30
C ILE A 536 -36.18 13.07 9.10
N LEU A 537 -36.25 13.51 7.84
CA LEU A 537 -36.19 14.92 7.51
C LEU A 537 -37.33 15.73 8.13
N PHE A 538 -38.52 15.15 8.27
CA PHE A 538 -39.64 15.82 8.93
C PHE A 538 -39.38 16.03 10.42
N GLY A 539 -38.83 15.01 11.10
CA GLY A 539 -38.37 15.18 12.49
C GLY A 539 -37.31 16.27 12.60
N HIS A 540 -36.32 16.27 11.69
CA HIS A 540 -35.31 17.34 11.65
C HIS A 540 -35.91 18.74 11.44
N LEU A 541 -36.85 18.91 10.51
CA LEU A 541 -37.50 20.20 10.26
C LEU A 541 -38.33 20.67 11.46
N GLN A 542 -38.93 19.75 12.20
CA GLN A 542 -39.63 20.05 13.44
C GLN A 542 -38.65 20.44 14.56
N ASP A 543 -37.62 19.63 14.78
CA ASP A 543 -36.69 19.79 15.91
C ASP A 543 -35.76 21.00 15.73
N CYS A 544 -35.23 21.20 14.52
CA CYS A 544 -34.26 22.25 14.22
C CYS A 544 -34.91 23.56 13.75
N HIS A 545 -36.09 23.52 13.14
CA HIS A 545 -36.72 24.70 12.51
C HIS A 545 -38.14 25.02 12.98
N ASP A 546 -38.71 24.24 13.92
CA ASP A 546 -40.08 24.40 14.43
C ASP A 546 -41.16 24.28 13.33
N ILE A 547 -40.91 23.47 12.30
CA ILE A 547 -41.82 23.28 11.16
C ILE A 547 -42.57 21.96 11.30
N THR A 548 -43.85 22.03 11.64
CA THR A 548 -44.74 20.86 11.80
C THR A 548 -45.44 20.42 10.51
N GLY A 549 -45.44 21.27 9.47
CA GLY A 549 -46.03 21.01 8.16
C GLY A 549 -45.04 21.30 7.04
N PRO A 550 -44.00 20.47 6.85
CA PRO A 550 -42.97 20.73 5.85
C PRO A 550 -43.55 20.64 4.43
N VAL A 551 -43.02 21.46 3.52
CA VAL A 551 -43.53 21.66 2.16
C VAL A 551 -42.36 21.45 1.21
N GLU A 552 -42.52 20.52 0.28
CA GLU A 552 -41.50 20.23 -0.72
C GLU A 552 -41.24 21.49 -1.57
N TYR A 553 -39.97 21.70 -1.93
CA TYR A 553 -39.44 22.87 -2.64
C TYR A 553 -39.43 24.21 -1.89
N ILE A 554 -39.99 24.24 -0.67
CA ILE A 554 -39.87 25.37 0.27
C ILE A 554 -38.92 24.99 1.40
N HIS A 555 -39.25 23.91 2.10
CA HIS A 555 -38.53 23.42 3.28
C HIS A 555 -37.49 22.35 2.93
N TYR A 556 -37.78 21.51 1.92
CA TYR A 556 -36.90 20.39 1.53
C TYR A 556 -37.02 19.97 0.05
N GLY A 557 -36.06 19.21 -0.49
CA GLY A 557 -36.10 18.68 -1.87
C GLY A 557 -35.05 17.61 -2.22
N ALA A 558 -35.10 17.02 -3.43
CA ALA A 558 -34.34 15.81 -3.81
C ALA A 558 -32.87 16.03 -4.15
N GLN A 559 -32.53 17.22 -4.61
CA GLN A 559 -31.16 17.62 -4.81
C GLN A 559 -31.17 19.12 -5.06
N TYR A 560 -30.05 19.73 -4.78
CA TYR A 560 -29.87 21.14 -4.99
C TYR A 560 -29.45 21.40 -6.43
N HIS A 561 -30.11 22.35 -7.08
CA HIS A 561 -29.61 22.93 -8.33
C HIS A 561 -28.79 24.15 -7.92
N ASP A 562 -27.51 24.20 -8.30
CA ASP A 562 -26.54 25.27 -8.04
C ASP A 562 -27.20 26.67 -7.97
N GLY A 563 -27.58 27.09 -6.76
CA GLY A 563 -28.07 28.43 -6.43
C GLY A 563 -29.37 28.56 -5.61
N LEU A 564 -29.37 28.31 -4.28
CA LEU A 564 -30.29 29.02 -3.33
C LEU A 564 -29.91 30.52 -3.24
N GLY A 565 -29.61 31.16 -4.36
CA GLY A 565 -29.64 32.61 -4.40
C GLY A 565 -31.08 33.11 -4.24
N ASP A 566 -31.33 34.29 -4.81
CA ASP A 566 -32.62 35.00 -4.74
C ASP A 566 -33.87 34.17 -5.10
N THR A 567 -33.73 33.05 -5.82
CA THR A 567 -34.87 32.24 -6.26
C THR A 567 -35.55 31.51 -5.10
N TRP A 568 -34.80 31.00 -4.12
CA TRP A 568 -35.40 30.37 -2.95
C TRP A 568 -35.91 31.40 -1.95
N HIS A 569 -35.19 32.50 -1.73
CA HIS A 569 -35.67 33.61 -0.91
C HIS A 569 -37.06 34.09 -1.34
N LYS A 570 -37.27 34.27 -2.65
CA LYS A 570 -38.58 34.65 -3.20
C LYS A 570 -39.67 33.59 -2.95
N LYS A 571 -39.32 32.31 -3.01
CA LYS A 571 -40.27 31.21 -2.74
C LYS A 571 -40.62 31.15 -1.25
N TRP A 572 -39.62 31.27 -0.38
CA TRP A 572 -39.78 31.34 1.07
C TRP A 572 -40.68 32.51 1.47
N ASP A 573 -40.34 33.72 1.03
CA ASP A 573 -41.10 34.93 1.35
C ASP A 573 -42.52 34.86 0.78
N GLY A 574 -42.68 34.40 -0.46
CA GLY A 574 -43.98 34.25 -1.10
C GLY A 574 -44.89 33.23 -0.41
N TYR A 575 -44.32 32.13 0.09
CA TYR A 575 -45.05 31.13 0.88
C TYR A 575 -45.58 31.72 2.20
N HIS A 576 -44.73 32.46 2.92
CA HIS A 576 -45.13 33.07 4.19
C HIS A 576 -46.10 34.26 4.02
N ASP A 577 -45.96 35.06 2.95
CA ASP A 577 -46.93 36.10 2.56
C ASP A 577 -48.34 35.49 2.37
N GLN A 578 -48.42 34.33 1.71
CA GLN A 578 -49.69 33.62 1.50
C GLN A 578 -50.28 33.07 2.79
N LEU A 579 -49.45 32.44 3.65
CA LEU A 579 -49.91 31.93 4.94
C LEU A 579 -50.45 33.04 5.84
N ARG A 580 -49.78 34.21 5.86
CA ARG A 580 -50.24 35.37 6.61
C ARG A 580 -51.58 35.87 6.09
N SER A 581 -51.70 36.04 4.78
CA SER A 581 -52.95 36.47 4.13
C SER A 581 -54.11 35.53 4.43
N ALA A 582 -53.87 34.20 4.40
CA ALA A 582 -54.88 33.21 4.73
C ALA A 582 -55.33 33.26 6.20
N ARG A 583 -54.41 33.54 7.14
CA ARG A 583 -54.74 33.73 8.56
C ARG A 583 -55.57 34.99 8.79
N GLU A 584 -55.28 36.09 8.09
CA GLU A 584 -56.03 37.34 8.19
C GLU A 584 -57.47 37.19 7.63
N VAL A 585 -57.65 36.45 6.54
CA VAL A 585 -58.98 36.15 5.99
C VAL A 585 -59.78 35.24 6.93
N SER A 586 -59.12 34.24 7.54
CA SER A 586 -59.76 33.30 8.48
C SER A 586 -60.16 33.98 9.80
N SER A 587 -59.33 34.88 10.33
CA SER A 587 -59.67 35.64 11.54
C SER A 587 -60.79 36.64 11.30
N THR A 588 -60.85 37.25 10.11
CA THR A 588 -61.97 38.12 9.73
C THR A 588 -63.27 37.35 9.59
N SER A 589 -63.22 36.11 9.07
CA SER A 589 -64.40 35.25 8.91
C SER A 589 -64.87 34.59 10.20
N ALA A 590 -64.01 34.48 11.23
CA ALA A 590 -64.39 33.96 12.55
C ALA A 590 -64.97 35.04 13.48
N ASN A 591 -64.73 36.32 13.16
CA ASN A 591 -65.28 37.48 13.89
C ASN A 591 -66.60 37.99 13.30
N VAL A 592 -67.02 37.47 12.14
CA VAL A 592 -68.34 37.65 11.52
C VAL A 592 -69.17 36.43 11.84
#